data_AF-A0A5D3Y7J0-F1
#
_entry.id   AF-A0A5D3Y7J0-F1
#
_cell.length_a   1.000
_cell.length_b   1.000
_cell.length_c   1.000
_cell.angle_alpha   90.00
_cell.angle_beta   90.00
_cell.angle_gamma   90.00
#
_symmetry.space_group_name_H-M   'P 1'
#
loop_
_entity.id
_entity.type
_entity.pdbx_description
1 polymer ?
#
loop_
_entity_poly.entity_id
_entity_poly.type
_entity_poly.pdbx_seq_one_letter_code
_entity_poly.pdbx_strand_id
1 'polypeptide(L)' 'MNWQERLITIYLYVCKHYQQNLWTHSQRMSHYADLSFSDEEVITLFLFGVMDKHREIK' A
#
# COMPACT_ATOMS: atom_id res chain seq x y z
N MET A 1 17.40 10.29 -0.95
CA MET A 1 15.94 10.39 -0.78
C MET A 1 15.65 10.12 0.69
N ASN A 2 15.03 11.06 1.39
CA ASN A 2 14.62 10.80 2.78
C ASN A 2 13.48 9.77 2.81
N TRP A 3 13.16 9.24 3.99
CA TRP A 3 12.14 8.18 4.10
C TRP A 3 10.74 8.67 3.69
N GLN A 4 10.45 9.96 3.84
CA GLN A 4 9.17 10.57 3.48
C GLN A 4 9.00 10.65 1.96
N GLU A 5 10.02 11.12 1.24
CA GLU A 5 10.06 11.13 -0.23
C GLU A 5 9.88 9.71 -0.79
N ARG A 6 10.51 8.71 -0.14
CA ARG A 6 10.35 7.30 -0.52
C ARG A 6 8.93 6.80 -0.29
N LEU A 7 8.32 7.13 0.84
CA LEU A 7 6.94 6.76 1.12
C LEU A 7 5.98 7.39 0.09
N ILE A 8 6.14 8.69 -0.19
CA ILE A 8 5.34 9.42 -1.19
C ILE A 8 5.52 8.81 -2.58
N THR A 9 6.75 8.46 -2.96
CA THR A 9 7.04 7.85 -4.27
C THR A 9 6.34 6.50 -4.44
N ILE A 10 6.36 5.66 -3.40
CA ILE A 10 5.66 4.36 -3.42
C ILE A 10 4.16 4.59 -3.48
N TYR A 11 3.62 5.53 -2.69
CA TYR A 11 2.19 5.84 -2.70
C TYR A 11 1.70 6.25 -4.09
N LEU A 12 2.38 7.18 -4.75
CA LEU A 12 2.04 7.61 -6.11
C LEU A 12 2.14 6.47 -7.13
N TYR A 13 3.14 5.60 -6.98
CA TYR A 13 3.29 4.39 -7.81
C TYR A 13 2.09 3.44 -7.60
N VAL A 14 1.70 3.20 -6.35
CA VAL A 14 0.56 2.35 -6.01
C VAL A 14 -0.73 2.93 -6.57
N CYS A 15 -1.05 4.21 -6.34
CA CYS A 15 -2.25 4.86 -6.89
C CYS A 15 -2.34 4.71 -8.42
N LYS A 16 -1.23 4.95 -9.13
CA LYS A 16 -1.20 4.80 -10.60
C LYS A 16 -1.59 3.40 -11.03
N HIS A 17 -1.04 2.37 -10.41
CA HIS A 17 -1.30 0.98 -10.80
C HIS A 17 -2.64 0.46 -10.27
N TYR A 18 -3.06 0.92 -9.09
CA TYR A 18 -4.33 0.61 -8.47
C TYR A 18 -5.50 1.05 -9.34
N GLN A 19 -5.50 2.33 -9.72
CA GLN A 19 -6.57 2.94 -10.51
C GLN A 19 -6.63 2.43 -11.94
N GLN A 20 -5.52 1.94 -12.50
CA GLN A 20 -5.51 1.38 -13.85
C GLN A 20 -6.24 0.05 -13.93
N ASN A 21 -5.80 -0.95 -13.18
CA ASN A 21 -6.36 -2.30 -13.27
C ASN A 21 -6.21 -3.12 -11.98
N LEU A 22 -5.32 -2.75 -11.05
CA LEU A 22 -5.05 -3.62 -9.90
C LEU A 22 -6.27 -3.70 -8.96
N TRP A 23 -7.07 -2.63 -8.86
CA TRP A 23 -8.23 -2.58 -7.98
C TRP A 23 -9.20 -3.75 -8.19
N THR A 24 -9.38 -4.23 -9.43
CA THR A 24 -10.27 -5.37 -9.72
C THR A 24 -9.77 -6.70 -9.11
N HIS A 25 -8.48 -6.78 -8.78
CA HIS A 25 -7.83 -7.95 -8.21
C HIS A 25 -7.54 -7.82 -6.71
N SER A 26 -7.37 -6.60 -6.20
CA SER A 26 -6.85 -6.33 -4.86
C SER A 26 -7.79 -5.55 -3.95
N GLN A 27 -9.04 -5.29 -4.37
CA GLN A 27 -10.03 -4.65 -3.51
C GLN A 27 -10.30 -5.52 -2.27
N ARG A 28 -10.23 -4.92 -1.08
CA ARG A 28 -10.57 -5.65 0.15
C ARG A 28 -12.09 -5.88 0.21
N MET A 29 -12.51 -7.11 -0.08
CA MET A 29 -13.92 -7.55 -0.02
C MET A 29 -14.31 -8.12 1.36
N SER A 30 -13.52 -7.86 2.40
CA SER A 30 -13.75 -8.42 3.73
C SER A 30 -14.97 -7.77 4.40
N HIS A 31 -15.86 -8.59 4.95
CA HIS A 31 -16.94 -8.12 5.82
C HIS A 31 -16.34 -7.37 7.01
N TYR A 32 -16.83 -6.15 7.28
CA TYR A 32 -16.31 -5.25 8.32
C TYR A 32 -14.86 -4.77 8.12
N ALA A 33 -14.40 -4.66 6.87
CA ALA A 33 -13.13 -3.98 6.60
C ALA A 33 -13.17 -2.55 7.18
N ASP A 34 -12.19 -2.21 8.01
CA ASP A 34 -11.94 -0.83 8.38
C ASP A 34 -11.41 -0.09 7.14
N LEU A 35 -12.30 0.70 6.55
CA LEU A 35 -12.05 1.53 5.37
C LEU A 35 -11.58 2.94 5.74
N SER A 36 -11.23 3.20 7.01
CA SER A 36 -10.53 4.43 7.39
C SER A 36 -9.16 4.53 6.72
N PHE A 37 -8.60 3.39 6.28
CA PHE A 37 -7.39 3.29 5.48
C PHE A 37 -7.72 2.68 4.12
N SER A 38 -7.34 3.33 3.04
CA SER A 38 -7.56 2.86 1.66
C SER A 38 -6.67 1.67 1.31
N ASP A 39 -7.10 0.90 0.31
CA ASP A 39 -6.32 -0.24 -0.20
C ASP A 39 -4.95 0.23 -0.72
N GLU A 40 -4.89 1.40 -1.35
CA GLU A 40 -3.64 2.02 -1.81
C GLU A 40 -2.68 2.34 -0.66
N GLU A 41 -3.20 2.88 0.45
CA GLU A 41 -2.39 3.16 1.63
C GLU A 41 -1.90 1.86 2.31
N VAL A 42 -2.76 0.83 2.42
CA VAL A 42 -2.37 -0.49 2.97
C VAL A 42 -1.23 -1.10 2.15
N ILE A 43 -1.39 -1.14 0.82
CA ILE A 43 -0.38 -1.68 -0.10
C ILE A 43 0.92 -0.88 0.02
N THR A 44 0.82 0.44 0.13
CA THR A 44 1.98 1.32 0.30
C THR A 44 2.78 0.99 1.56
N LEU A 45 2.12 0.86 2.72
CA LEU A 45 2.80 0.50 3.96
C LEU A 45 3.44 -0.89 3.89
N PHE A 46 2.74 -1.86 3.29
CA PHE A 46 3.28 -3.20 3.09
C PHE A 46 4.58 -3.18 2.25
N LEU A 47 4.54 -2.53 1.08
CA LEU A 47 5.72 -2.42 0.21
C LEU A 47 6.85 -1.65 0.89
N PHE A 48 6.54 -0.56 1.59
CA PHE A 48 7.54 0.22 2.33
C PHE A 48 8.24 -0.62 3.42
N GLY A 49 7.47 -1.40 4.19
CA GLY A 49 8.01 -2.32 5.20
C GLY A 49 8.88 -3.43 4.60
N VAL A 50 8.45 -4.02 3.48
CA VAL A 50 9.23 -5.04 2.74
C VAL A 50 10.57 -4.46 2.26
N MET A 51 10.58 -3.23 1.75
CA MET A 51 11.79 -2.54 1.31
C MET A 51 12.76 -2.25 2.47
N ASP A 52 12.23 -1.99 3.66
CA ASP A 52 13.01 -1.84 4.89
C ASP A 52 13.35 -3.17 5.58
N LYS A 53 13.08 -4.30 4.92
CA LYS A 53 13.36 -5.66 5.41
C LYS A 53 12.58 -6.03 6.68
N HIS A 54 11.47 -5.35 6.97
CA HIS A 54 10.51 -5.77 7.99
C HIS A 54 9.66 -6.91 7.45
N ARG A 55 10.19 -8.14 7.52
CA ARG A 55 9.51 -9.36 7.05
C ARG A 55 8.86 -10.18 8.15
N GLU A 56 9.14 -9.82 9.39
CA GLU A 56 8.68 -10.52 10.59
C GLU A 56 7.93 -9.54 11.49
N ILE A 57 6.86 -10.01 12.11
CA ILE A 57 6.17 -9.30 13.18
C ILE A 57 6.90 -9.69 14.47
N LYS A 58 7.48 -8.70 15.15
CA LYS A 58 8.04 -8.89 16.50
C LYS A 58 6.95 -8.82 17.56
#